data_AF-A0A0F3GRK7-F1
#
_entry.id   AF-A0A0F3GRK7-F1
#
_cell.length_a   1.000
_cell.length_b   1.000
_cell.length_c   1.000
_cell.angle_alpha   90.00
_cell.angle_beta   90.00
_cell.angle_gamma   90.00
#
_symmetry.space_group_name_H-M   'P 1'
#
loop_
_entity.id
_entity.type
_entity.pdbx_description
1 polymer ?
#
loop_
_entity_poly.entity_id
_entity_poly.type
_entity_poly.pdbx_seq_one_letter_code
_entity_poly.pdbx_strand_id
1 'polypeptide(L)'
;MSLLNRLIIALYYLWSLLPWVDKIDTIGLKHTLKELERFFPPKHIKLKKKKVLLFSGFGNFKEVKVEGNDITVYGGIILKNRILSFKDKRLNIQKVGEKVLSDGSLWIENTLFLGNIGTLSNLNIVTSGIIHGSIQRVGMMYIREGMFNGTVEHVEKWVHVAHNNGFIRGEIQYIGETLFLDNGIFTTDRLPKIAGGYMIIKDGVLQDSSGQPWGWDKIAENISDLQEDQELFLFGSDGHILMGGRAKNILFRESINTFSRHKTENLISSNKFYRLRNGKLHRVTLKISPNQDTDVSMAKYFSYVRLEIV
;
A
#
# COMPACT_ATOMS: atom_id res chain seq x y z
N MET A 1 28.09 20.43 -0.49
CA MET A 1 27.35 21.65 -0.89
C MET A 1 27.88 22.18 -2.19
N SER A 2 27.01 22.23 -3.22
CA SER A 2 27.33 22.93 -4.47
C SER A 2 27.68 24.39 -4.21
N LEU A 3 28.60 24.94 -5.00
CA LEU A 3 29.01 26.35 -4.92
C LEU A 3 27.81 27.30 -4.98
N LEU A 4 26.85 27.00 -5.85
CA LEU A 4 25.61 27.75 -6.00
C LEU A 4 24.78 27.78 -4.71
N ASN A 5 24.56 26.63 -4.05
CA ASN A 5 23.79 26.59 -2.80
C ASN A 5 24.51 27.37 -1.67
N ARG A 6 25.85 27.33 -1.61
CA ARG A 6 26.63 28.12 -0.64
C ARG A 6 26.45 29.62 -0.86
N LEU A 7 26.52 30.08 -2.11
CA LEU A 7 26.31 31.47 -2.48
C LEU A 7 24.90 31.93 -2.07
N ILE A 8 23.86 31.13 -2.37
CA ILE A 8 22.48 31.50 -2.05
C ILE A 8 22.28 31.60 -0.52
N ILE A 9 22.85 30.69 0.28
CA ILE A 9 22.79 30.78 1.74
C ILE A 9 23.47 32.06 2.25
N ALA A 10 24.63 32.42 1.70
CA ALA A 10 25.33 33.65 2.08
C ALA A 10 24.48 34.90 1.75
N LEU A 11 23.84 34.93 0.57
CA LEU A 11 22.93 36.00 0.20
C LEU A 11 21.71 36.07 1.12
N TYR A 12 21.14 34.93 1.51
CA TYR A 12 20.02 34.88 2.46
C TYR A 12 20.43 35.35 3.86
N TYR A 13 21.64 35.01 4.30
CA TYR A 13 22.18 35.49 5.56
C TYR A 13 22.31 37.02 5.55
N LEU A 14 22.95 37.59 4.53
CA LEU A 14 23.07 39.04 4.38
C LEU A 14 21.71 39.74 4.31
N TRP A 15 20.77 39.17 3.56
CA TRP A 15 19.39 39.69 3.49
C TRP A 15 18.70 39.69 4.86
N SER A 16 18.93 38.66 5.68
CA SER A 16 18.34 38.53 7.03
C SER A 16 18.93 39.48 8.09
N LEU A 17 20.03 40.17 7.78
CA LEU A 17 20.60 41.20 8.64
C LEU A 17 19.86 42.55 8.52
N LEU A 18 19.07 42.74 7.46
CA LEU A 18 18.26 43.95 7.28
C LEU A 18 17.08 43.94 8.26
N PRO A 19 16.91 44.96 9.12
CA PRO A 19 15.95 44.92 10.23
C PRO A 19 14.48 44.93 9.78
N TRP A 20 14.19 45.37 8.55
CA TRP A 20 12.84 45.48 7.99
C TRP A 20 12.42 44.28 7.13
N VAL A 21 13.15 43.15 7.16
CA VAL A 21 12.79 41.97 6.36
C VAL A 21 12.56 40.72 7.20
N ASP A 22 11.64 39.87 6.73
CA ASP A 22 11.39 38.54 7.25
C ASP A 22 12.68 37.71 7.38
N LYS A 23 13.00 37.35 8.62
CA LYS A 23 14.15 36.51 8.96
C LYS A 23 14.08 35.17 8.24
N ILE A 24 15.21 34.74 7.70
CA ILE A 24 15.37 33.46 7.01
C ILE A 24 16.16 32.55 7.94
N ASP A 25 15.64 31.34 8.21
CA ASP A 25 16.36 30.33 8.98
C ASP A 25 17.51 29.71 8.15
N THR A 26 18.61 30.45 8.04
CA THR A 26 19.79 30.02 7.28
C THR A 26 20.51 28.84 7.92
N ILE A 27 20.43 28.68 9.24
CA ILE A 27 21.02 27.57 9.98
C ILE A 27 20.28 26.27 9.64
N GLY A 28 18.95 26.27 9.73
CA GLY A 28 18.11 25.13 9.37
C GLY A 28 18.24 24.73 7.89
N LEU A 29 18.31 25.72 6.99
CA LEU A 29 18.55 25.47 5.55
C LEU A 29 19.92 24.81 5.31
N LYS A 30 20.98 25.31 5.95
CA LYS A 30 22.33 24.75 5.83
C LYS A 30 22.41 23.34 6.40
N HIS A 31 21.78 23.09 7.54
CA HIS A 31 21.70 21.77 8.16
C HIS A 31 20.97 20.78 7.24
N THR A 32 19.78 21.12 6.79
CA THR A 32 18.96 20.30 5.88
C THR A 32 19.71 19.94 4.60
N LEU A 33 20.37 20.91 3.96
CA LEU A 33 21.19 20.66 2.77
C LEU A 33 22.32 19.66 3.04
N LYS A 34 23.07 19.87 4.14
CA LYS A 34 24.21 19.02 4.50
C LYS A 34 23.77 17.58 4.76
N GLU A 35 22.64 17.39 5.43
CA GLU A 35 22.08 16.06 5.70
C GLU A 35 21.62 15.38 4.40
N LEU A 36 20.85 16.07 3.55
CA LEU A 36 20.37 15.46 2.29
C LEU A 36 21.51 15.10 1.34
N GLU A 37 22.57 15.90 1.29
CA GLU A 37 23.74 15.63 0.43
C GLU A 37 24.52 14.36 0.83
N ARG A 38 24.28 13.81 2.02
CA ARG A 38 24.83 12.49 2.40
C ARG A 38 24.16 11.35 1.66
N PHE A 39 22.92 11.55 1.24
CA PHE A 39 22.08 10.50 0.66
C PHE A 39 21.79 10.71 -0.81
N PHE A 40 21.72 11.98 -1.25
CA PHE A 40 21.35 12.34 -2.61
C PHE A 40 22.48 13.10 -3.32
N PRO A 41 22.67 12.86 -4.63
CA PRO A 41 23.59 13.64 -5.42
C PRO A 41 23.28 15.15 -5.34
N PRO A 42 24.28 16.04 -5.32
CA PRO A 42 24.06 17.48 -5.22
C PRO A 42 23.14 18.05 -6.31
N LYS A 43 23.14 17.46 -7.52
CA LYS A 43 22.25 17.86 -8.62
C LYS A 43 20.75 17.66 -8.31
N HIS A 44 20.43 16.78 -7.37
CA HIS A 44 19.06 16.51 -6.94
C HIS A 44 18.62 17.42 -5.79
N ILE A 45 19.49 18.29 -5.25
CA ILE A 45 19.18 19.13 -4.11
C ILE A 45 19.36 20.60 -4.50
N LYS A 46 18.31 21.39 -4.37
CA LYS A 46 18.32 22.82 -4.67
C LYS A 46 17.77 23.64 -3.52
N LEU A 47 18.17 24.90 -3.45
CA LEU A 47 17.58 25.87 -2.55
C LEU A 47 16.79 26.88 -3.39
N LYS A 48 15.51 27.08 -3.08
CA LYS A 48 14.63 28.02 -3.79
C LYS A 48 13.55 28.55 -2.85
N LYS A 49 13.23 29.85 -2.94
CA LYS A 49 12.17 30.50 -2.15
C LYS A 49 12.28 30.18 -0.64
N LYS A 50 13.48 30.33 -0.05
CA LYS A 50 13.73 30.04 1.38
C LYS A 50 13.46 28.58 1.80
N LYS A 51 13.49 27.63 0.87
CA LYS A 51 13.22 26.20 1.10
C LYS A 51 14.29 25.31 0.49
N VAL A 52 14.51 24.14 1.09
CA VAL A 52 15.32 23.06 0.48
C VAL A 52 14.40 22.17 -0.32
N LEU A 53 14.84 21.85 -1.53
CA LEU A 53 14.09 21.15 -2.54
C LEU A 53 14.84 19.90 -2.99
N LEU A 54 14.18 18.75 -2.99
CA LEU A 54 14.70 17.46 -3.44
C LEU A 54 14.04 17.03 -4.75
N PHE A 55 14.85 16.54 -5.68
CA PHE A 55 14.42 15.99 -6.96
C PHE A 55 14.13 14.50 -6.86
N SER A 56 12.95 14.12 -7.31
CA SER A 56 12.37 12.78 -7.19
C SER A 56 12.40 11.97 -8.50
N GLY A 57 13.35 12.20 -9.42
CA GLY A 57 13.47 11.41 -10.66
C GLY A 57 12.54 11.83 -11.80
N PHE A 58 11.23 11.98 -11.55
CA PHE A 58 10.25 12.52 -12.51
C PHE A 58 9.46 13.68 -11.91
N GLY A 59 9.30 14.76 -12.67
CA GLY A 59 8.47 15.91 -12.32
C GLY A 59 9.17 17.01 -11.53
N ASN A 60 8.45 17.57 -10.56
CA ASN A 60 8.83 18.78 -9.82
C ASN A 60 9.62 18.47 -8.54
N PHE A 61 10.51 19.39 -8.20
CA PHE A 61 11.17 19.40 -6.89
C PHE A 61 10.17 19.45 -5.73
N LYS A 62 10.43 18.70 -4.67
CA LYS A 62 9.63 18.65 -3.44
C LYS A 62 10.34 19.32 -2.30
N GLU A 63 9.59 20.02 -1.47
CA GLU A 63 10.14 20.61 -0.25
C GLU A 63 10.53 19.53 0.73
N VAL A 64 11.69 19.69 1.37
CA VAL A 64 12.20 18.76 2.37
C VAL A 64 12.68 19.54 3.57
N LYS A 65 12.36 19.03 4.76
CA LYS A 65 12.83 19.54 6.04
C LYS A 65 13.51 18.41 6.80
N VAL A 66 14.61 18.72 7.49
CA VAL A 66 15.28 17.78 8.39
C VAL A 66 15.26 18.34 9.81
N GLU A 67 14.63 17.61 10.73
CA GLU A 67 14.50 17.96 12.15
C GLU A 67 14.99 16.78 12.99
N GLY A 68 16.15 16.92 13.63
CA GLY A 68 16.77 15.83 14.38
C GLY A 68 17.00 14.59 13.51
N ASN A 69 16.26 13.51 13.79
CA ASN A 69 16.33 12.25 13.05
C ASN A 69 15.24 12.11 11.97
N ASP A 70 14.33 13.06 11.86
CA ASP A 70 13.26 13.03 10.89
C ASP A 70 13.63 13.76 9.60
N ILE A 71 13.46 13.08 8.47
CA ILE A 71 13.51 13.67 7.13
C ILE A 71 12.06 13.71 6.64
N THR A 72 11.48 14.91 6.51
CA THR A 72 10.10 15.09 6.06
C THR A 72 10.08 15.65 4.65
N VAL A 73 9.48 14.92 3.72
CA VAL A 73 9.23 15.35 2.33
C VAL A 73 7.77 15.75 2.18
N TYR A 74 7.53 16.92 1.62
CA TYR A 74 6.19 17.49 1.41
C TYR A 74 5.75 17.25 -0.04
N GLY A 75 4.90 16.25 -0.24
CA GLY A 75 4.43 15.70 -1.51
C GLY A 75 4.98 14.30 -1.78
N GLY A 76 4.70 13.72 -2.95
CA GLY A 76 5.22 12.40 -3.31
C GLY A 76 6.66 12.42 -3.84
N ILE A 77 7.43 11.34 -3.60
CA ILE A 77 8.80 11.16 -4.08
C ILE A 77 9.01 9.77 -4.70
N ILE A 78 9.78 9.72 -5.78
CA ILE A 78 10.25 8.50 -6.43
C ILE A 78 11.76 8.38 -6.19
N LEU A 79 12.16 7.23 -5.66
CA LEU A 79 13.53 6.81 -5.50
C LEU A 79 13.80 5.79 -6.61
N LYS A 80 14.55 6.23 -7.62
CA LYS A 80 14.85 5.45 -8.83
C LYS A 80 16.35 5.24 -9.00
N ASN A 81 16.77 4.02 -9.33
CA ASN A 81 18.13 3.62 -9.70
C ASN A 81 19.18 4.03 -8.65
N ARG A 82 19.02 3.63 -7.39
CA ARG A 82 19.93 4.03 -6.31
C ARG A 82 19.96 3.06 -5.14
N ILE A 83 20.97 3.22 -4.29
CA ILE A 83 21.04 2.59 -2.97
C ILE A 83 21.00 3.72 -1.93
N LEU A 84 20.05 3.65 -1.00
CA LEU A 84 19.83 4.64 0.05
C LEU A 84 19.78 3.95 1.40
N SER A 85 20.51 4.52 2.36
CA SER A 85 20.61 3.97 3.71
C SER A 85 20.39 5.06 4.76
N PHE A 86 19.24 5.04 5.42
CA PHE A 86 18.79 5.96 6.46
C PHE A 86 18.89 5.30 7.85
N LYS A 87 20.00 4.61 8.16
CA LYS A 87 20.15 3.77 9.37
C LYS A 87 19.56 4.36 10.66
N ASP A 88 19.79 5.64 10.92
CA ASP A 88 19.32 6.33 12.14
C ASP A 88 18.28 7.42 11.86
N LYS A 89 17.78 7.49 10.62
CA LYS A 89 16.83 8.51 10.18
C LYS A 89 15.48 7.89 9.87
N ARG A 90 14.42 8.63 10.15
CA ARG A 90 13.05 8.27 9.81
C ARG A 90 12.55 9.15 8.66
N LEU A 91 12.13 8.51 7.57
CA LEU A 91 11.56 9.21 6.41
C LEU A 91 10.05 9.37 6.60
N ASN A 92 9.57 10.61 6.56
CA ASN A 92 8.15 10.95 6.55
C ASN A 92 7.78 11.58 5.20
N ILE A 93 6.65 11.17 4.63
CA ILE A 93 6.13 11.72 3.38
C ILE A 93 4.75 12.31 3.66
N GLN A 94 4.64 13.63 3.63
CA GLN A 94 3.40 14.34 3.90
C GLN A 94 2.67 14.67 2.60
N LYS A 95 1.37 14.37 2.54
CA LYS A 95 0.49 14.81 1.47
C LYS A 95 0.39 16.34 1.46
N VAL A 96 0.42 16.95 0.27
CA VAL A 96 0.28 18.40 0.09
C VAL A 96 -0.80 18.69 -0.96
N GLY A 97 -1.98 19.08 -0.50
CA GLY A 97 -3.13 19.32 -1.37
C GLY A 97 -3.66 18.03 -2.01
N GLU A 98 -4.47 18.16 -3.07
CA GLU A 98 -5.24 17.05 -3.64
C GLU A 98 -4.68 16.47 -4.96
N LYS A 99 -3.62 17.06 -5.50
CA LYS A 99 -3.05 16.62 -6.79
C LYS A 99 -2.28 15.30 -6.65
N VAL A 100 -2.37 14.43 -7.65
CA VAL A 100 -1.73 13.09 -7.71
C VAL A 100 -0.22 13.12 -7.38
N LEU A 101 0.55 14.09 -7.89
CA LEU A 101 2.00 14.16 -7.62
C LEU A 101 2.34 14.66 -6.21
N SER A 102 1.35 15.07 -5.43
CA SER A 102 1.49 15.55 -4.04
C SER A 102 0.62 14.74 -3.09
N ASP A 103 0.24 13.54 -3.49
CA ASP A 103 -0.62 12.62 -2.78
C ASP A 103 0.00 11.99 -1.51
N GLY A 104 1.29 12.25 -1.26
CA GLY A 104 2.02 11.67 -0.13
C GLY A 104 2.58 10.27 -0.43
N SER A 105 2.80 9.95 -1.71
CA SER A 105 3.32 8.64 -2.13
C SER A 105 4.84 8.55 -2.10
N LEU A 106 5.36 7.40 -1.64
CA LEU A 106 6.73 6.96 -1.87
C LEU A 106 6.73 5.88 -2.95
N TRP A 107 7.54 6.07 -3.99
CA TRP A 107 7.78 5.08 -5.03
C TRP A 107 9.24 4.61 -4.97
N ILE A 108 9.46 3.30 -4.87
CA ILE A 108 10.77 2.67 -4.90
C ILE A 108 10.86 1.88 -6.20
N GLU A 109 11.71 2.33 -7.13
CA GLU A 109 11.91 1.72 -8.44
C GLU A 109 13.39 1.38 -8.63
N ASN A 110 13.73 0.12 -8.91
CA ASN A 110 15.11 -0.36 -9.08
C ASN A 110 16.07 0.26 -8.04
N THR A 111 15.65 0.22 -6.79
CA THR A 111 16.27 0.96 -5.69
C THR A 111 16.29 0.07 -4.46
N LEU A 112 17.43 0.04 -3.77
CA LEU A 112 17.54 -0.53 -2.44
C LEU A 112 17.43 0.59 -1.40
N PHE A 113 16.39 0.55 -0.58
CA PHE A 113 16.17 1.46 0.54
C PHE A 113 16.33 0.71 1.85
N LEU A 114 17.28 1.14 2.68
CA LEU A 114 17.54 0.60 4.01
C LEU A 114 17.20 1.66 5.05
N GLY A 115 16.24 1.42 5.94
CA GLY A 115 15.94 2.36 7.03
C GLY A 115 14.47 2.43 7.41
N ASN A 116 14.14 3.40 8.26
CA ASN A 116 12.82 3.52 8.86
C ASN A 116 11.97 4.55 8.12
N ILE A 117 10.70 4.21 7.93
CA ILE A 117 9.68 5.07 7.35
C ILE A 117 8.67 5.35 8.46
N GLY A 118 8.38 6.62 8.71
CA GLY A 118 7.36 7.02 9.67
C GLY A 118 5.99 6.93 9.03
N THR A 119 5.43 8.07 8.66
CA THR A 119 4.10 8.15 8.04
C THR A 119 4.17 8.49 6.55
N LEU A 120 3.37 7.80 5.73
CA LEU A 120 3.10 8.17 4.35
C LEU A 120 1.69 7.75 3.91
N SER A 121 1.18 8.36 2.83
CA SER A 121 -0.15 8.00 2.31
C SER A 121 -0.10 6.71 1.50
N ASN A 122 0.85 6.59 0.56
CA ASN A 122 0.98 5.37 -0.24
C ASN A 122 2.41 4.92 -0.36
N LEU A 123 2.64 3.62 -0.27
CA LEU A 123 3.90 2.99 -0.59
C LEU A 123 3.75 2.19 -1.89
N ASN A 124 4.63 2.44 -2.85
CA ASN A 124 4.70 1.71 -4.10
C ASN A 124 6.11 1.13 -4.25
N ILE A 125 6.24 -0.20 -4.22
CA ILE A 125 7.52 -0.88 -4.47
C ILE A 125 7.40 -1.58 -5.81
N VAL A 126 8.09 -1.05 -6.81
CA VAL A 126 7.92 -1.47 -8.20
C VAL A 126 9.25 -1.78 -8.88
N THR A 127 9.25 -2.62 -9.92
CA THR A 127 10.38 -2.79 -10.83
C THR A 127 11.71 -3.02 -10.10
N SER A 128 11.80 -4.13 -9.38
CA SER A 128 12.95 -4.53 -8.56
C SER A 128 13.31 -3.57 -7.42
N GLY A 129 12.37 -2.72 -7.00
CA GLY A 129 12.50 -1.95 -5.77
C GLY A 129 12.58 -2.87 -4.54
N ILE A 130 13.45 -2.54 -3.59
CA ILE A 130 13.65 -3.29 -2.35
C ILE A 130 13.63 -2.32 -1.19
N ILE A 131 12.81 -2.59 -0.19
CA ILE A 131 12.86 -1.93 1.11
C ILE A 131 13.30 -2.94 2.16
N HIS A 132 14.26 -2.55 2.99
CA HIS A 132 14.60 -3.24 4.22
C HIS A 132 14.46 -2.28 5.40
N GLY A 133 13.51 -2.54 6.30
CA GLY A 133 13.36 -1.72 7.51
C GLY A 133 11.96 -1.74 8.11
N SER A 134 11.63 -0.68 8.85
CA SER A 134 10.35 -0.57 9.54
C SER A 134 9.48 0.56 8.97
N ILE A 135 8.16 0.37 9.04
CA ILE A 135 7.15 1.37 8.67
C ILE A 135 6.19 1.54 9.85
N GLN A 136 6.09 2.76 10.36
CA GLN A 136 5.15 3.08 11.43
C GLN A 136 3.70 3.12 10.92
N ARG A 137 3.45 3.86 9.84
CA ARG A 137 2.09 3.98 9.30
C ARG A 137 2.09 4.27 7.81
N VAL A 138 1.29 3.51 7.08
CA VAL A 138 1.01 3.76 5.66
C VAL A 138 -0.48 3.70 5.38
N GLY A 139 -0.99 4.58 4.52
CA GLY A 139 -2.39 4.50 4.08
C GLY A 139 -2.64 3.25 3.23
N MET A 140 -1.96 3.14 2.10
CA MET A 140 -2.07 2.02 1.15
C MET A 140 -0.68 1.50 0.75
N MET A 141 -0.52 0.19 0.64
CA MET A 141 0.75 -0.43 0.25
C MET A 141 0.57 -1.27 -1.01
N TYR A 142 1.28 -0.93 -2.08
CA TYR A 142 1.29 -1.62 -3.35
C TYR A 142 2.70 -2.13 -3.67
N ILE A 143 2.82 -3.42 -3.96
CA ILE A 143 4.07 -4.04 -4.38
C ILE A 143 3.83 -4.74 -5.70
N ARG A 144 4.61 -4.39 -6.74
CA ARG A 144 4.59 -5.07 -8.03
C ARG A 144 6.01 -5.34 -8.49
N GLU A 145 6.41 -6.59 -8.59
CA GLU A 145 7.78 -6.95 -8.98
C GLU A 145 8.84 -6.33 -8.04
N GLY A 146 8.53 -6.20 -6.75
CA GLY A 146 9.41 -5.60 -5.75
C GLY A 146 9.39 -6.34 -4.42
N MET A 147 10.24 -5.93 -3.48
CA MET A 147 10.41 -6.55 -2.17
C MET A 147 10.15 -5.55 -1.04
N PHE A 148 9.36 -5.96 -0.05
CA PHE A 148 9.46 -5.42 1.30
C PHE A 148 10.03 -6.47 2.26
N ASN A 149 11.04 -6.10 3.03
CA ASN A 149 11.62 -6.91 4.09
C ASN A 149 11.64 -6.13 5.41
N GLY A 150 10.89 -6.59 6.41
CA GLY A 150 10.87 -5.99 7.74
C GLY A 150 9.47 -5.84 8.32
N THR A 151 9.21 -4.75 9.03
CA THR A 151 7.99 -4.61 9.85
C THR A 151 7.13 -3.42 9.43
N VAL A 152 5.82 -3.61 9.45
CA VAL A 152 4.82 -2.55 9.28
C VAL A 152 3.88 -2.58 10.47
N GLU A 153 3.85 -1.52 11.27
CA GLU A 153 2.94 -1.46 12.41
C GLU A 153 1.48 -1.29 11.95
N HIS A 154 1.24 -0.43 10.97
CA HIS A 154 -0.13 -0.09 10.58
C HIS A 154 -0.29 0.23 9.09
N VAL A 155 -1.22 -0.46 8.43
CA VAL A 155 -1.76 -0.12 7.11
C VAL A 155 -3.21 0.33 7.28
N GLU A 156 -3.53 1.58 6.95
CA GLU A 156 -4.85 2.15 7.22
C GLU A 156 -5.93 1.53 6.33
N LYS A 157 -5.60 1.21 5.07
CA LYS A 157 -6.54 0.68 4.09
C LYS A 157 -6.11 -0.70 3.63
N TRP A 158 -5.32 -0.78 2.56
CA TRP A 158 -5.04 -2.06 1.93
C TRP A 158 -3.57 -2.30 1.64
N VAL A 159 -3.24 -3.58 1.58
CA VAL A 159 -1.98 -4.12 1.07
C VAL A 159 -2.31 -4.89 -0.20
N HIS A 160 -1.61 -4.60 -1.29
CA HIS A 160 -1.75 -5.32 -2.55
C HIS A 160 -0.37 -5.73 -3.06
N VAL A 161 -0.12 -7.04 -3.09
CA VAL A 161 1.08 -7.65 -3.67
C VAL A 161 0.70 -8.26 -5.00
N ALA A 162 1.06 -7.57 -6.08
CA ALA A 162 0.82 -7.97 -7.45
C ALA A 162 2.08 -8.60 -8.06
N HIS A 163 1.90 -9.62 -8.90
CA HIS A 163 2.96 -10.33 -9.65
C HIS A 163 3.77 -11.35 -8.83
N ASN A 164 4.24 -12.42 -9.50
CA ASN A 164 5.06 -13.48 -8.90
C ASN A 164 6.44 -13.04 -8.36
N ASN A 165 6.87 -11.83 -8.69
CA ASN A 165 8.11 -11.22 -8.21
C ASN A 165 7.82 -10.16 -7.13
N GLY A 166 6.56 -9.93 -6.80
CA GLY A 166 6.14 -9.07 -5.69
C GLY A 166 6.14 -9.86 -4.39
N PHE A 167 6.83 -9.37 -3.37
CA PHE A 167 6.88 -10.08 -2.11
C PHE A 167 7.06 -9.21 -0.88
N ILE A 168 6.53 -9.75 0.21
CA ILE A 168 6.68 -9.27 1.58
C ILE A 168 7.33 -10.39 2.38
N ARG A 169 8.43 -10.09 3.06
CA ARG A 169 9.02 -10.95 4.08
C ARG A 169 9.11 -10.18 5.39
N GLY A 170 8.32 -10.58 6.36
CA GLY A 170 8.30 -9.96 7.67
C GLY A 170 6.87 -9.74 8.13
N GLU A 171 6.65 -8.74 8.98
CA GLU A 171 5.42 -8.63 9.74
C GLU A 171 4.62 -7.39 9.35
N ILE A 172 3.31 -7.56 9.19
CA ILE A 172 2.35 -6.45 9.21
C ILE A 172 1.45 -6.70 10.41
N GLN A 173 1.39 -5.77 11.37
CA GLN A 173 0.60 -6.01 12.59
C GLN A 173 -0.90 -5.81 12.32
N TYR A 174 -1.25 -4.78 11.56
CA TYR A 174 -2.64 -4.39 11.33
C TYR A 174 -2.88 -3.89 9.90
N ILE A 175 -3.99 -4.34 9.30
CA ILE A 175 -4.51 -3.87 8.02
C ILE A 175 -5.96 -3.43 8.20
N GLY A 176 -6.26 -2.18 7.89
CA GLY A 176 -7.57 -1.59 8.18
C GLY A 176 -8.70 -2.08 7.30
N GLU A 177 -8.45 -2.39 6.04
CA GLU A 177 -9.46 -2.85 5.09
C GLU A 177 -9.12 -4.23 4.53
N THR A 178 -8.09 -4.31 3.66
CA THR A 178 -7.91 -5.47 2.77
C THR A 178 -6.47 -5.93 2.60
N LEU A 179 -6.22 -7.24 2.68
CA LEU A 179 -5.00 -7.86 2.14
C LEU A 179 -5.30 -8.51 0.78
N PHE A 180 -4.63 -8.08 -0.27
CA PHE A 180 -4.76 -8.63 -1.62
C PHE A 180 -3.43 -9.19 -2.14
N LEU A 181 -3.36 -10.49 -2.38
CA LEU A 181 -2.25 -11.17 -3.03
C LEU A 181 -2.70 -11.60 -4.44
N ASP A 182 -2.28 -10.89 -5.48
CA ASP A 182 -2.50 -11.24 -6.89
C ASP A 182 -1.19 -11.76 -7.49
N ASN A 183 -0.96 -13.07 -7.46
CA ASN A 183 0.31 -13.75 -7.76
C ASN A 183 1.48 -13.42 -6.81
N GLY A 184 1.29 -12.56 -5.80
CA GLY A 184 2.33 -12.17 -4.85
C GLY A 184 2.58 -13.15 -3.71
N ILE A 185 3.73 -13.04 -3.04
CA ILE A 185 4.08 -13.85 -1.88
C ILE A 185 4.16 -13.00 -0.61
N PHE A 186 3.48 -13.42 0.45
CA PHE A 186 3.61 -12.84 1.78
C PHE A 186 4.10 -13.90 2.77
N THR A 187 5.36 -13.78 3.19
CA THR A 187 5.97 -14.60 4.24
C THR A 187 5.97 -13.83 5.56
N THR A 188 5.33 -14.35 6.59
CA THR A 188 5.27 -13.72 7.92
C THR A 188 5.38 -14.73 9.06
N ASP A 189 6.06 -14.35 10.14
CA ASP A 189 6.07 -15.10 11.41
C ASP A 189 4.72 -15.01 12.13
N ARG A 190 3.97 -13.94 11.89
CA ARG A 190 2.68 -13.67 12.52
C ARG A 190 1.68 -13.10 11.52
N LEU A 191 0.51 -13.73 11.44
CA LEU A 191 -0.58 -13.25 10.58
C LEU A 191 -1.07 -11.85 11.01
N PRO A 192 -1.32 -10.92 10.07
CA PRO A 192 -1.84 -9.58 10.38
C PRO A 192 -3.25 -9.63 10.94
N LYS A 193 -3.60 -8.70 11.84
CA LYS A 193 -5.01 -8.43 12.15
C LYS A 193 -5.65 -7.63 11.00
N ILE A 194 -6.74 -8.13 10.45
CA ILE A 194 -7.47 -7.48 9.36
C ILE A 194 -8.80 -6.94 9.91
N ALA A 195 -9.01 -5.62 9.87
CA ALA A 195 -10.19 -5.01 10.45
C ALA A 195 -11.39 -4.97 9.51
N GLY A 196 -11.18 -4.63 8.23
CA GLY A 196 -12.26 -4.52 7.27
C GLY A 196 -12.85 -5.87 6.85
N GLY A 197 -12.24 -6.98 7.25
CA GLY A 197 -12.72 -8.31 6.89
C GLY A 197 -12.70 -8.55 5.39
N TYR A 198 -11.62 -8.18 4.71
CA TYR A 198 -11.37 -8.57 3.33
C TYR A 198 -9.96 -9.12 3.20
N MET A 199 -9.83 -10.34 2.70
CA MET A 199 -8.56 -10.86 2.22
C MET A 199 -8.84 -11.48 0.86
N ILE A 200 -7.97 -11.29 -0.13
CA ILE A 200 -8.06 -11.85 -1.46
C ILE A 200 -6.70 -12.51 -1.78
N ILE A 201 -6.66 -13.80 -2.14
CA ILE A 201 -5.42 -14.51 -2.53
C ILE A 201 -5.60 -15.12 -3.94
N LYS A 202 -5.57 -14.27 -4.97
CA LYS A 202 -5.66 -14.69 -6.36
C LYS A 202 -4.29 -15.17 -6.85
N ASP A 203 -4.07 -16.48 -6.91
CA ASP A 203 -2.80 -17.10 -7.33
C ASP A 203 -1.57 -16.71 -6.47
N GLY A 204 -1.77 -15.99 -5.36
CA GLY A 204 -0.74 -15.62 -4.41
C GLY A 204 -0.55 -16.65 -3.30
N VAL A 205 0.43 -16.42 -2.43
CA VAL A 205 0.75 -17.33 -1.32
C VAL A 205 0.96 -16.54 -0.02
N LEU A 206 0.23 -16.91 1.02
CA LEU A 206 0.47 -16.47 2.39
C LEU A 206 1.10 -17.62 3.18
N GLN A 207 2.33 -17.46 3.62
CA GLN A 207 3.13 -18.53 4.23
C GLN A 207 3.84 -18.10 5.52
N ASP A 208 4.17 -19.07 6.36
CA ASP A 208 4.98 -18.88 7.55
C ASP A 208 6.48 -18.73 7.20
N SER A 209 7.32 -18.46 8.20
CA SER A 209 8.76 -18.29 7.99
C SER A 209 9.51 -19.55 7.55
N SER A 210 8.89 -20.73 7.67
CA SER A 210 9.42 -21.98 7.12
C SER A 210 9.04 -22.19 5.65
N GLY A 211 8.23 -21.30 5.08
CA GLY A 211 7.73 -21.40 3.70
C GLY A 211 6.51 -22.31 3.56
N GLN A 212 5.88 -22.70 4.67
CA GLN A 212 4.64 -23.48 4.64
C GLN A 212 3.44 -22.55 4.55
N PRO A 213 2.44 -22.84 3.69
CA PRO A 213 1.21 -22.05 3.62
C PRO A 213 0.51 -21.99 4.98
N TRP A 214 -0.02 -20.83 5.34
CA TRP A 214 -0.83 -20.70 6.54
C TRP A 214 -2.14 -21.49 6.41
N GLY A 215 -2.49 -22.24 7.46
CA GLY A 215 -3.76 -22.94 7.53
C GLY A 215 -4.94 -21.96 7.61
N TRP A 216 -6.03 -22.28 6.92
CA TRP A 216 -7.21 -21.42 6.79
C TRP A 216 -7.84 -21.01 8.13
N ASP A 217 -7.92 -21.94 9.09
CA ASP A 217 -8.49 -21.64 10.41
C ASP A 217 -7.72 -20.51 11.11
N LYS A 218 -6.39 -20.56 11.06
CA LYS A 218 -5.52 -19.52 11.63
C LYS A 218 -5.64 -18.18 10.90
N ILE A 219 -5.78 -18.21 9.57
CA ILE A 219 -6.01 -17.00 8.76
C ILE A 219 -7.29 -16.30 9.22
N ALA A 220 -8.35 -17.07 9.42
CA ALA A 220 -9.66 -16.52 9.75
C ALA A 220 -9.78 -16.00 11.17
N GLU A 221 -9.08 -16.60 12.14
CA GLU A 221 -9.00 -16.09 13.52
C GLU A 221 -8.45 -14.66 13.60
N ASN A 222 -7.66 -14.25 12.62
CA ASN A 222 -7.05 -12.93 12.56
C ASN A 222 -7.84 -11.90 11.74
N ILE A 223 -9.00 -12.30 11.23
CA ILE A 223 -9.95 -11.40 10.59
C ILE A 223 -10.96 -10.94 11.64
N SER A 224 -11.05 -9.62 11.84
CA SER A 224 -11.97 -9.03 12.82
C SER A 224 -13.42 -9.25 12.41
N ASP A 225 -14.30 -9.32 13.41
CA ASP A 225 -15.73 -9.34 13.18
C ASP A 225 -16.20 -8.08 12.44
N LEU A 226 -16.94 -8.31 11.37
CA LEU A 226 -17.57 -7.26 10.58
C LEU A 226 -18.71 -6.62 11.39
N GLN A 227 -18.65 -5.31 11.64
CA GLN A 227 -19.74 -4.58 12.30
C GLN A 227 -20.93 -4.30 11.37
N GLU A 228 -20.71 -4.31 10.06
CA GLU A 228 -21.72 -4.08 9.02
C GLU A 228 -21.65 -5.20 7.97
N ASP A 229 -22.72 -5.39 7.19
CA ASP A 229 -22.74 -6.36 6.09
C ASP A 229 -21.72 -5.95 5.01
N GLN A 230 -20.58 -6.64 4.98
CA GLN A 230 -19.43 -6.32 4.15
C GLN A 230 -18.93 -7.59 3.41
N GLU A 231 -18.54 -7.45 2.14
CA GLU A 231 -18.37 -8.55 1.17
C GLU A 231 -16.95 -9.18 1.17
N LEU A 232 -16.65 -10.13 2.05
CA LEU A 232 -15.30 -10.73 2.13
C LEU A 232 -14.92 -11.60 0.90
N PHE A 233 -14.26 -11.06 -0.12
CA PHE A 233 -13.80 -11.82 -1.29
C PHE A 233 -12.45 -12.53 -1.06
N LEU A 234 -12.43 -13.70 -0.42
CA LEU A 234 -11.26 -14.56 -0.58
C LEU A 234 -11.26 -15.14 -2.00
N PHE A 235 -10.15 -15.01 -2.71
CA PHE A 235 -9.79 -15.87 -3.84
C PHE A 235 -8.63 -16.71 -3.33
N GLY A 236 -8.48 -17.94 -3.80
CA GLY A 236 -7.38 -18.85 -3.49
C GLY A 236 -7.12 -19.70 -4.72
N SER A 237 -5.91 -20.23 -4.91
CA SER A 237 -5.61 -21.20 -5.99
C SER A 237 -6.52 -22.44 -5.93
N ASP A 238 -7.15 -22.70 -4.78
CA ASP A 238 -8.09 -23.81 -4.55
C ASP A 238 -9.56 -23.38 -4.65
N GLY A 239 -9.82 -22.17 -5.17
CA GLY A 239 -11.14 -21.64 -5.40
C GLY A 239 -12.00 -21.59 -4.14
N HIS A 240 -11.77 -20.65 -3.22
CA HIS A 240 -12.64 -20.51 -2.05
C HIS A 240 -13.16 -19.08 -1.98
N ILE A 241 -14.47 -18.87 -1.87
CA ILE A 241 -15.14 -17.55 -1.91
C ILE A 241 -15.92 -17.36 -0.61
N LEU A 242 -15.57 -16.36 0.19
CA LEU A 242 -16.28 -16.05 1.43
C LEU A 242 -17.36 -14.98 1.25
N MET A 243 -18.36 -14.97 2.13
CA MET A 243 -19.59 -14.19 1.98
C MET A 243 -20.03 -13.55 3.31
N GLY A 244 -20.45 -12.29 3.28
CA GLY A 244 -20.74 -11.43 4.44
C GLY A 244 -22.07 -11.69 5.17
N GLY A 245 -22.18 -11.12 6.39
CA GLY A 245 -22.90 -11.58 7.59
C GLY A 245 -24.43 -11.74 7.60
N ARG A 246 -25.22 -11.06 6.74
CA ARG A 246 -26.69 -11.26 6.64
C ARG A 246 -27.28 -11.30 5.24
N ALA A 247 -26.49 -11.06 4.19
CA ALA A 247 -26.94 -11.26 2.83
C ALA A 247 -27.50 -12.68 2.67
N LYS A 248 -28.73 -12.77 2.14
CA LYS A 248 -29.31 -14.03 1.65
C LYS A 248 -28.90 -14.29 0.20
N ASN A 249 -28.43 -13.26 -0.52
CA ASN A 249 -28.10 -13.36 -1.93
C ASN A 249 -26.86 -12.52 -2.30
N ILE A 250 -26.15 -12.92 -3.36
CA ILE A 250 -25.04 -12.22 -4.02
C ILE A 250 -25.40 -12.01 -5.49
N LEU A 251 -24.97 -10.89 -6.09
CA LEU A 251 -25.02 -10.70 -7.54
C LEU A 251 -23.66 -11.02 -8.14
N PHE A 252 -23.58 -12.12 -8.86
CA PHE A 252 -22.38 -12.53 -9.57
C PHE A 252 -22.41 -11.96 -10.99
N ARG A 253 -21.40 -11.18 -11.38
CA ARG A 253 -21.29 -10.63 -12.74
C ARG A 253 -20.73 -11.68 -13.69
N GLU A 254 -21.45 -11.91 -14.77
CA GLU A 254 -21.05 -12.78 -15.87
C GLU A 254 -20.66 -11.95 -17.11
N SER A 255 -19.72 -12.45 -17.91
CA SER A 255 -19.34 -11.83 -19.18
C SER A 255 -20.39 -12.11 -20.27
N ILE A 256 -20.30 -11.39 -21.41
CA ILE A 256 -21.29 -11.27 -22.51
C ILE A 256 -21.78 -12.61 -23.13
N ASN A 257 -21.26 -13.76 -22.71
CA ASN A 257 -21.49 -15.02 -23.41
C ASN A 257 -22.63 -15.84 -22.79
N THR A 258 -23.66 -16.14 -23.58
CA THR A 258 -24.93 -16.81 -23.21
C THR A 258 -24.80 -18.27 -22.72
N PHE A 259 -23.59 -18.83 -22.69
CA PHE A 259 -23.26 -20.11 -22.04
C PHE A 259 -22.90 -19.96 -20.55
N SER A 260 -23.31 -18.85 -19.92
CA SER A 260 -22.78 -18.39 -18.63
C SER A 260 -23.20 -19.23 -17.42
N ARG A 261 -24.40 -19.82 -17.46
CA ARG A 261 -24.95 -20.60 -16.33
C ARG A 261 -24.05 -21.77 -15.91
N HIS A 262 -23.49 -22.52 -16.87
CA HIS A 262 -22.55 -23.60 -16.58
C HIS A 262 -21.22 -23.09 -16.00
N LYS A 263 -20.78 -21.86 -16.34
CA LYS A 263 -19.56 -21.29 -15.76
C LYS A 263 -19.76 -20.93 -14.30
N THR A 264 -20.91 -20.33 -13.96
CA THR A 264 -21.25 -19.99 -12.58
C THR A 264 -21.53 -21.25 -11.76
N GLU A 265 -22.24 -22.24 -12.31
CA GLU A 265 -22.42 -23.56 -11.68
C GLU A 265 -21.09 -24.28 -11.44
N ASN A 266 -20.18 -24.27 -12.44
CA ASN A 266 -18.83 -24.84 -12.28
C ASN A 266 -18.00 -24.10 -11.24
N LEU A 267 -18.10 -22.76 -11.19
CA LEU A 267 -17.45 -21.97 -10.16
C LEU A 267 -18.02 -22.32 -8.79
N ILE A 268 -19.34 -22.42 -8.62
CA ILE A 268 -19.95 -22.87 -7.36
C ILE A 268 -19.50 -24.28 -6.98
N SER A 269 -19.50 -25.24 -7.92
CA SER A 269 -19.18 -26.63 -7.61
C SER A 269 -17.69 -26.87 -7.34
N SER A 270 -16.82 -26.05 -7.94
CA SER A 270 -15.37 -26.19 -7.82
C SER A 270 -14.81 -25.41 -6.64
N ASN A 271 -15.65 -24.62 -5.96
CA ASN A 271 -15.22 -23.72 -4.90
C ASN A 271 -15.87 -24.03 -3.55
N LYS A 272 -15.17 -23.75 -2.45
CA LYS A 272 -15.76 -23.78 -1.09
C LYS A 272 -16.08 -22.38 -0.63
N PHE A 273 -17.27 -22.20 -0.06
CA PHE A 273 -17.70 -20.90 0.42
C PHE A 273 -17.81 -20.88 1.93
N TYR A 274 -17.39 -19.78 2.56
CA TYR A 274 -17.48 -19.62 4.01
C TYR A 274 -17.99 -18.22 4.39
N ARG A 275 -18.40 -18.06 5.64
CA ARG A 275 -18.93 -16.83 6.20
C ARG A 275 -18.36 -16.63 7.60
N LEU A 276 -17.82 -15.46 7.88
CA LEU A 276 -17.41 -15.09 9.22
C LEU A 276 -18.61 -14.49 9.98
N ARG A 277 -18.97 -15.09 11.12
CA ARG A 277 -19.98 -14.57 12.05
C ARG A 277 -19.48 -14.73 13.49
N ASN A 278 -19.44 -13.64 14.25
CA ASN A 278 -19.08 -13.63 15.67
C ASN A 278 -17.73 -14.34 15.94
N GLY A 279 -16.74 -14.12 15.08
CA GLY A 279 -15.38 -14.64 15.16
C GLY A 279 -15.26 -16.09 14.71
N LYS A 280 -16.32 -16.68 14.14
CA LYS A 280 -16.36 -18.07 13.71
C LYS A 280 -16.64 -18.19 12.22
N LEU A 281 -15.85 -19.04 11.55
CA LEU A 281 -16.12 -19.43 10.18
C LEU A 281 -17.24 -20.46 10.09
N HIS A 282 -18.21 -20.19 9.23
CA HIS A 282 -19.28 -21.09 8.86
C HIS A 282 -19.17 -21.39 7.37
N ARG A 283 -19.03 -22.67 7.01
CA ARG A 283 -19.15 -23.08 5.61
C ARG A 283 -20.59 -22.81 5.14
N VAL A 284 -20.71 -22.25 3.95
CA VAL A 284 -21.99 -21.91 3.31
C VAL A 284 -22.01 -22.52 1.91
N THR A 285 -23.20 -22.72 1.38
CA THR A 285 -23.41 -23.19 0.01
C THR A 285 -24.00 -22.05 -0.80
N LEU A 286 -23.48 -21.85 -2.01
CA LEU A 286 -24.13 -21.01 -2.99
C LEU A 286 -25.03 -21.85 -3.88
N LYS A 287 -26.24 -21.35 -4.14
CA LYS A 287 -27.12 -21.89 -5.18
C LYS A 287 -27.62 -20.76 -6.05
N ILE A 288 -27.87 -21.02 -7.33
CA ILE A 288 -28.51 -20.04 -8.20
C ILE A 288 -29.91 -19.74 -7.65
N SER A 289 -30.19 -18.47 -7.37
CA SER A 289 -31.49 -18.03 -6.84
C SER A 289 -32.60 -18.42 -7.83
N PRO A 290 -33.74 -18.96 -7.37
CA PRO A 290 -34.88 -19.24 -8.25
C PRO A 290 -35.50 -17.95 -8.80
N ASN A 291 -35.32 -16.82 -8.09
CA ASN A 291 -35.73 -15.50 -8.55
C ASN A 291 -34.52 -14.76 -9.15
N GLN A 292 -34.40 -14.85 -10.47
CA GLN A 292 -33.40 -14.15 -11.28
C GLN A 292 -33.92 -12.79 -11.81
N ASP A 293 -35.01 -12.23 -11.26
CA ASP A 293 -35.42 -10.86 -11.61
C ASP A 293 -34.35 -9.88 -11.11
N THR A 294 -33.37 -9.67 -11.97
CA THR A 294 -32.42 -8.58 -11.93
C THR A 294 -32.92 -7.58 -12.97
N ASP A 295 -33.75 -6.64 -12.53
CA ASP A 295 -34.12 -5.49 -13.34
C ASP A 295 -32.88 -4.61 -13.51
N VAL A 296 -32.04 -4.96 -14.48
CA VAL A 296 -30.84 -4.20 -14.86
C VAL A 296 -31.09 -3.70 -16.27
N SER A 297 -31.99 -2.74 -16.39
CA SER A 297 -32.30 -1.94 -17.59
C SER A 297 -31.11 -1.15 -18.16
N MET A 298 -29.86 -1.52 -17.83
CA MET A 298 -28.63 -0.85 -18.30
C MET A 298 -27.52 -1.77 -18.86
N ALA A 299 -27.65 -3.10 -18.86
CA ALA A 299 -26.50 -3.95 -19.20
C ALA A 299 -26.45 -4.38 -20.68
N LYS A 300 -26.13 -3.46 -21.60
CA LYS A 300 -25.79 -3.80 -23.01
C LYS A 300 -24.58 -4.74 -23.16
N TYR A 301 -23.86 -5.05 -22.07
CA TYR A 301 -22.54 -5.69 -22.10
C TYR A 301 -22.28 -6.74 -21.00
N PHE A 302 -23.20 -7.05 -20.08
CA PHE A 302 -22.96 -8.04 -19.01
C PHE A 302 -24.27 -8.71 -18.58
N SER A 303 -24.21 -9.98 -18.17
CA SER A 303 -25.29 -10.64 -17.43
C SER A 303 -24.93 -10.71 -15.95
N TYR A 304 -25.92 -10.83 -15.07
CA TYR A 304 -25.71 -11.06 -13.65
C TYR A 304 -26.51 -12.28 -13.23
N VAL A 305 -25.94 -13.11 -12.36
CA VAL A 305 -26.63 -14.24 -11.73
C VAL A 305 -26.76 -13.95 -10.25
N ARG A 306 -28.00 -13.98 -9.76
CA ARG A 306 -28.25 -13.91 -8.31
C ARG A 306 -27.96 -15.29 -7.70
N LEU A 307 -27.10 -15.35 -6.70
CA LEU A 307 -26.75 -16.55 -5.95
C LEU A 307 -27.29 -16.45 -4.53
N GLU A 308 -28.12 -17.40 -4.09
CA GLU A 308 -28.60 -17.49 -2.72
C GLU A 308 -27.55 -18.17 -1.84
N ILE A 309 -27.36 -17.62 -0.63
CA ILE A 309 -26.48 -18.14 0.41
C ILE A 309 -27.30 -19.06 1.32
N VAL A 310 -26.97 -20.35 1.32
CA VAL A 310 -27.58 -21.40 2.15
C VAL A 310 -26.61 -21.86 3.23
#